data_AF-A0A5K1FYD9-F1
#
_entry.id   AF-A0A5K1FYD9-F1
#
_cell.length_a   1.000
_cell.length_b   1.000
_cell.length_c   1.000
_cell.angle_alpha   90.00
_cell.angle_beta   90.00
_cell.angle_gamma   90.00
#
_symmetry.space_group_name_H-M   'P 1'
#
loop_
_entity.id
_entity.type
_entity.pdbx_description
1 polymer ?
#
loop_
_entity_poly.entity_id
_entity_poly.type
_entity_poly.pdbx_seq_one_letter_code
_entity_poly.pdbx_strand_id
1 'polypeptide(L)' 'VVMELTGGGADYCFECVGLASLMSEAYSSSRP' A
#
# COMPACT_ATOMS: atom_id res chain seq x y z
N VAL A 1 -2.55 -4.64 -7.40
CA VAL A 1 -3.95 -4.99 -7.07
C VAL A 1 -4.65 -3.89 -6.27
N VAL A 2 -4.11 -3.42 -5.13
CA VAL A 2 -4.78 -2.40 -4.28
C VAL A 2 -5.22 -1.17 -5.08
N MET A 3 -4.35 -0.60 -5.91
CA MET A 3 -4.65 0.56 -6.76
C MET A 3 -5.89 0.36 -7.66
N GLU A 4 -6.05 -0.82 -8.24
CA GLU A 4 -7.17 -1.15 -9.13
C GLU A 4 -8.47 -1.31 -8.33
N LEU A 5 -8.43 -2.07 -7.23
CA LEU A 5 -9.60 -2.34 -6.39
C LEU A 5 -10.18 -1.09 -5.70
N THR A 6 -9.33 -0.10 -5.46
CA THR A 6 -9.68 1.11 -4.68
C THR A 6 -9.83 2.36 -5.54
N GLY A 7 -9.66 2.23 -6.86
CA GLY A 7 -9.71 3.38 -7.77
C GLY A 7 -8.62 4.41 -7.47
N GLY A 8 -7.37 3.96 -7.34
CA GLY A 8 -6.20 4.82 -7.21
C GLY A 8 -5.47 4.77 -5.87
N GLY A 9 -5.73 3.77 -5.02
CA GLY A 9 -4.98 3.53 -3.79
C GLY A 9 -5.84 3.63 -2.53
N ALA A 10 -5.32 3.11 -1.43
CA ALA A 10 -5.94 3.26 -0.11
C ALA A 10 -5.56 4.61 0.52
N ASP A 11 -6.44 5.16 1.35
CA ASP A 11 -6.17 6.43 2.05
C ASP A 11 -5.06 6.28 3.10
N TYR A 12 -4.93 5.07 3.67
CA TYR A 12 -3.86 4.71 4.60
C TYR A 12 -3.41 3.28 4.36
N CYS A 13 -2.11 3.05 4.33
CA CYS A 13 -1.51 1.72 4.30
C CYS A 13 -0.60 1.51 5.51
N PHE A 14 -0.63 0.31 6.08
CA PHE A 14 0.20 -0.07 7.21
C PHE A 14 0.92 -1.38 6.91
N GLU A 15 2.20 -1.44 7.26
CA GLU A 15 2.98 -2.66 7.24
C GLU A 15 3.15 -3.14 8.69
N CYS A 16 2.77 -4.39 8.97
CA CYS A 16 2.81 -4.97 10.33
C CYS A 16 3.39 -6.40 10.36
N VAL A 17 4.05 -6.83 9.29
CA VAL A 17 4.77 -8.11 9.20
C VAL A 17 6.25 -7.90 9.53
N GLY A 18 6.81 -6.72 9.24
CA GLY A 18 8.21 -6.37 9.52
C GLY A 18 9.15 -6.64 8.34
N LEU A 19 8.65 -6.62 7.10
CA LEU A 19 9.45 -6.82 5.90
C LEU A 19 9.61 -5.51 5.11
N ALA A 20 10.86 -5.14 4.80
CA ALA A 20 11.17 -3.92 4.07
C ALA A 20 10.55 -3.87 2.66
N SER A 21 10.45 -5.02 1.98
CA SER A 21 9.76 -5.11 0.69
C SER A 21 8.29 -4.75 0.80
N LEU A 22 7.60 -5.22 1.85
CA LEU A 22 6.20 -4.91 2.09
C LEU A 22 5.98 -3.47 2.53
N MET A 23 6.97 -2.83 3.17
CA MET A 23 6.89 -1.39 3.47
C MET A 23 6.85 -0.57 2.17
N SER A 24 7.68 -0.94 1.18
CA SER A 24 7.64 -0.30 -0.14
C SER A 24 6.31 -0.55 -0.84
N GLU A 25 5.78 -1.78 -0.80
CA GLU A 25 4.50 -2.09 -1.42
C GLU A 25 3.31 -1.37 -0.75
N ALA A 26 3.32 -1.28 0.59
CA ALA A 26 2.32 -0.52 1.35
C ALA A 26 2.38 0.98 0.98
N TYR A 27 3.58 1.56 0.91
CA TYR A 27 3.77 2.94 0.47
C TYR A 27 3.24 3.15 -0.95
N SER A 28 3.62 2.29 -1.91
CA SER A 28 3.17 2.39 -3.31
C SER A 28 1.69 2.08 -3.54
N SER A 29 1.00 1.54 -2.54
CA SER A 29 -0.44 1.24 -2.60
C SER A 29 -1.31 2.36 -2.01
N SER A 30 -0.70 3.38 -1.41
CA SER A 30 -1.40 4.55 -0.90
C SER A 30 -1.77 5.50 -2.05
N ARG A 31 -2.82 6.29 -1.86
CA ARG A 31 -3.11 7.39 -2.79
C ARG A 31 -1.92 8.38 -2.85
N PRO A 32 -1.71 9.07 -4.01
CA PRO A 32 -0.68 10.10 -4.15
C PRO A 32 -0.80 11.24 -3.13
#